data_AF-A0A807N577-F1
#
_entry.id   AF-A0A807N577-F1
#
_cell.length_a   1.000
_cell.length_b   1.000
_cell.length_c   1.000
_cell.angle_alpha   90.00
_cell.angle_beta   90.00
_cell.angle_gamma   90.00
#
_symmetry.space_group_name_H-M   'P 1'
#
loop_
_entity.id
_entity.type
_entity.pdbx_description
1 polymer ?
#
loop_
_entity_poly.entity_id
_entity_poly.type
_entity_poly.pdbx_seq_one_letter_code
_entity_poly.pdbx_strand_id
1 'polypeptide(L)'
;MSYPSQRDVADVVAIADPVVRNTAITACYRDLALAVADLTGRSDVNWLAFGAWASASAGRVIRREGLPLGLDPGTSGAVAEGNRTIIADVAPRFVRWLDEVSRAGGPTRTALEVAVADPLFDDAPDLGAAMAAYQSALELRALAAAEELDEEADRAVAELMLLGNVRVAAHEQWIADALIDDAMPLGGLFGRIVTKFVDVVTPDGPVDVCREVPAPSYLGGARFPAALEHLRQVELCELAARFDHAVAGEVVGSEATTWECYEERMGFIFAFFRAYARDARFFDAPPAPAN
;
A
#
# COMPACT_ATOMS: atom_id res chain seq x y z
N MET A 1 10.25 -20.19 2.84
CA MET A 1 9.52 -18.99 3.33
C MET A 1 8.08 -19.41 3.56
N SER A 2 7.43 -18.98 4.65
CA SER A 2 6.02 -19.27 4.92
C SER A 2 5.20 -18.04 4.55
N TYR A 3 4.17 -18.21 3.73
CA TYR A 3 3.26 -17.15 3.32
C TYR A 3 1.87 -17.73 3.02
N PRO A 4 0.79 -16.92 3.07
CA PRO A 4 -0.55 -17.37 2.68
C PRO A 4 -0.57 -17.89 1.24
N SER A 5 -1.14 -19.07 1.03
CA SER A 5 -1.41 -19.63 -0.30
C SER A 5 -2.65 -19.01 -0.94
N GLN A 6 -2.87 -19.27 -2.23
CA GLN A 6 -4.09 -18.85 -2.95
C GLN A 6 -5.36 -19.31 -2.23
N ARG A 7 -5.31 -20.52 -1.66
CA ARG A 7 -6.42 -21.09 -0.89
C ARG A 7 -6.62 -20.34 0.42
N ASP A 8 -5.54 -20.02 1.13
CA ASP A 8 -5.65 -19.26 2.39
C ASP A 8 -6.26 -17.88 2.14
N VAL A 9 -5.87 -17.19 1.06
CA VAL A 9 -6.49 -15.91 0.66
C VAL A 9 -7.98 -16.09 0.36
N ALA A 10 -8.36 -17.11 -0.42
CA ALA A 10 -9.76 -17.39 -0.73
C ALA A 10 -10.59 -17.71 0.53
N ASP A 11 -10.03 -18.48 1.45
CA ASP A 11 -10.66 -18.84 2.72
C ASP A 11 -10.87 -17.61 3.61
N VAL A 12 -9.90 -16.68 3.66
CA VAL A 12 -10.03 -15.37 4.34
C VAL A 12 -11.15 -14.54 3.72
N VAL A 13 -11.18 -14.42 2.39
CA VAL A 13 -12.20 -13.64 1.66
C VAL A 13 -13.61 -14.20 1.87
N ALA A 14 -13.75 -15.52 2.02
CA ALA A 14 -15.02 -16.20 2.21
C ALA A 14 -15.62 -16.06 3.63
N ILE A 15 -14.90 -15.47 4.59
CA ILE A 15 -15.41 -15.26 5.95
C ILE A 15 -16.64 -14.33 5.91
N ALA A 16 -17.77 -14.85 6.42
CA ALA A 16 -19.06 -14.15 6.36
C ALA A 16 -19.14 -12.93 7.29
N ASP A 17 -18.64 -13.05 8.52
CA ASP A 17 -18.64 -11.95 9.48
C ASP A 17 -17.59 -10.89 9.05
N PRO A 18 -17.98 -9.64 8.78
CA PRO A 18 -17.06 -8.62 8.26
C PRO A 18 -15.99 -8.18 9.27
N VAL A 19 -16.25 -8.28 10.58
CA VAL A 19 -15.28 -7.93 11.62
C VAL A 19 -14.21 -9.03 11.73
N VAL A 20 -14.65 -10.29 11.76
CA VAL A 20 -13.75 -11.45 11.75
C VAL A 20 -12.95 -11.49 10.45
N ARG A 21 -13.62 -11.27 9.31
CA ARG A 21 -12.98 -11.19 8.00
C ARG A 21 -11.91 -10.11 7.96
N ASN A 22 -12.22 -8.88 8.38
CA ASN A 22 -11.24 -7.80 8.36
C ASN A 22 -10.01 -8.12 9.21
N THR A 23 -10.20 -8.74 10.38
CA THR A 23 -9.08 -9.17 11.23
C THR A 23 -8.18 -10.18 10.51
N ALA A 24 -8.78 -11.14 9.81
CA ALA A 24 -8.05 -12.11 9.01
C ALA A 24 -7.37 -11.48 7.76
N ILE A 25 -8.01 -10.49 7.12
CA ILE A 25 -7.43 -9.71 6.02
C ILE A 25 -6.20 -8.92 6.51
N THR A 26 -6.29 -8.24 7.65
CA THR A 26 -5.16 -7.52 8.25
C THR A 26 -3.98 -8.46 8.51
N ALA A 27 -4.25 -9.66 9.04
CA ALA A 27 -3.22 -10.67 9.25
C ALA A 27 -2.62 -11.19 7.93
N CYS A 28 -3.46 -11.43 6.91
CA CYS A 28 -3.02 -11.85 5.58
C CYS A 28 -2.08 -10.82 4.93
N TYR A 29 -2.44 -9.53 4.97
CA TYR A 29 -1.57 -8.44 4.52
C TYR A 29 -0.21 -8.49 5.22
N ARG A 30 -0.21 -8.59 6.56
CA ARG A 30 1.03 -8.66 7.35
C ARG A 30 1.88 -9.86 6.97
N ASP A 31 1.30 -11.05 6.86
CA ASP A 31 2.06 -12.27 6.55
C ASP A 31 2.67 -12.22 5.15
N LEU A 32 1.94 -11.68 4.16
CA LEU A 32 2.48 -11.42 2.82
C LEU A 32 3.55 -10.31 2.83
N ALA A 33 3.36 -9.25 3.62
CA ALA A 33 4.32 -8.16 3.74
C ALA A 33 5.67 -8.66 4.28
N LEU A 34 5.64 -9.54 5.27
CA LEU A 34 6.84 -10.17 5.83
C LEU A 34 7.51 -11.10 4.81
N ALA A 35 6.74 -11.86 4.03
CA ALA A 35 7.28 -12.72 2.97
C ALA A 35 7.97 -11.90 1.86
N VAL A 36 7.36 -10.80 1.43
CA VAL A 36 8.03 -9.89 0.47
C VAL A 36 9.27 -9.25 1.09
N ALA A 37 9.22 -8.86 2.37
CA ALA A 37 10.37 -8.29 3.08
C ALA A 37 11.53 -9.28 3.28
N ASP A 38 11.24 -10.59 3.39
CA ASP A 38 12.28 -11.63 3.41
C ASP A 38 13.03 -11.72 2.06
N LEU A 39 12.44 -11.22 0.97
CA LEU A 39 13.11 -11.06 -0.32
C LEU A 39 13.82 -9.69 -0.40
N THR A 40 13.07 -8.60 -0.18
CA THR A 40 13.52 -7.22 -0.45
C THR A 40 14.39 -6.61 0.65
N GLY A 41 14.45 -7.26 1.80
CA GLY A 41 14.92 -6.64 3.04
C GLY A 41 13.84 -5.77 3.67
N ARG A 42 14.16 -5.23 4.86
CA ARG A 42 13.25 -4.42 5.70
C ARG A 42 13.62 -2.94 5.75
N SER A 43 14.62 -2.51 4.99
CA SER A 43 15.03 -1.11 4.94
C SER A 43 13.98 -0.24 4.28
N ASP A 44 13.32 -0.76 3.25
CA ASP A 44 12.25 -0.08 2.52
C ASP A 44 10.94 -0.88 2.69
N VAL A 45 9.88 -0.19 3.08
CA VAL A 45 8.55 -0.74 3.35
C VAL A 45 7.86 -1.11 2.04
N ASN A 46 7.27 -2.30 1.97
CA ASN A 46 6.46 -2.72 0.82
C ASN A 46 4.98 -2.39 1.02
N TRP A 47 4.23 -2.34 -0.09
CA TRP A 47 2.82 -1.93 -0.09
C TRP A 47 1.94 -2.76 0.84
N LEU A 48 2.19 -4.07 0.96
CA LEU A 48 1.40 -4.95 1.82
C LEU A 48 1.52 -4.57 3.30
N ALA A 49 2.68 -4.06 3.73
CA ALA A 49 2.87 -3.55 5.08
C ALA A 49 1.98 -2.32 5.32
N PHE A 50 1.96 -1.35 4.39
CA PHE A 50 1.00 -0.24 4.46
C PHE A 50 -0.46 -0.73 4.43
N GLY A 51 -0.76 -1.73 3.59
CA GLY A 51 -2.07 -2.36 3.48
C GLY A 51 -2.55 -2.97 4.80
N ALA A 52 -1.67 -3.57 5.60
CA ALA A 52 -2.03 -4.09 6.92
C ALA A 52 -2.50 -2.97 7.87
N TRP A 53 -1.83 -1.82 7.87
CA TRP A 53 -2.18 -0.67 8.71
C TRP A 53 -3.43 0.06 8.21
N ALA A 54 -3.59 0.19 6.89
CA ALA A 54 -4.83 0.68 6.28
C ALA A 54 -6.02 -0.25 6.61
N SER A 55 -5.83 -1.56 6.53
CA SER A 55 -6.85 -2.55 6.90
C SER A 55 -7.21 -2.52 8.39
N ALA A 56 -6.25 -2.24 9.27
CA ALA A 56 -6.53 -2.03 10.70
C ALA A 56 -7.38 -0.77 10.93
N SER A 57 -7.11 0.29 10.18
CA SER A 57 -7.88 1.54 10.17
C SER A 57 -9.31 1.29 9.70
N ALA A 58 -9.48 0.57 8.58
CA ALA A 58 -10.77 0.09 8.09
C ALA A 58 -11.52 -0.72 9.17
N GLY A 59 -10.81 -1.58 9.90
CA GLY A 59 -11.35 -2.37 11.00
C GLY A 59 -12.05 -1.54 12.08
N ARG A 60 -11.51 -0.37 12.42
CA ARG A 60 -12.16 0.55 13.37
C ARG A 60 -13.52 1.02 12.86
N VAL A 61 -13.59 1.40 11.58
CA VAL A 61 -14.83 1.84 10.93
C VAL A 61 -15.85 0.69 10.83
N ILE A 62 -15.39 -0.52 10.48
CA ILE A 62 -16.24 -1.72 10.40
C ILE A 62 -16.86 -2.05 11.77
N ARG A 63 -16.09 -1.86 12.85
CA ARG A 63 -16.59 -2.00 14.24
C ARG A 63 -17.33 -0.78 14.76
N ARG A 64 -17.50 0.26 13.93
CA ARG A 64 -18.16 1.54 14.24
C ARG A 64 -17.50 2.32 15.38
N GLU A 65 -16.20 2.14 15.57
CA GLU A 65 -15.43 2.86 16.57
C GLU A 65 -15.26 4.33 16.17
N GLY A 66 -15.65 5.26 17.06
CA GLY A 66 -15.51 6.70 16.82
C GLY A 66 -16.59 7.32 15.91
N LEU A 67 -17.56 6.53 15.42
CA LEU A 67 -18.73 7.06 14.73
C LEU A 67 -19.75 7.61 15.74
N PRO A 68 -20.37 8.78 15.49
CA PRO A 68 -21.45 9.30 16.33
C PRO A 68 -22.58 8.26 16.46
N LEU A 69 -23.08 8.07 17.68
CA LEU A 69 -24.16 7.11 17.97
C LEU A 69 -25.37 7.34 17.04
N GLY A 70 -25.75 6.30 16.31
CA GLY A 70 -26.93 6.30 15.43
C GLY A 70 -26.70 6.71 13.98
N LEU A 71 -25.47 6.99 13.57
CA LEU A 71 -25.11 7.34 12.19
C LEU A 71 -24.11 6.33 11.59
N ASP A 72 -24.63 5.20 11.11
CA ASP A 72 -23.91 4.32 10.18
C ASP A 72 -24.78 4.15 8.92
N PRO A 73 -24.67 5.07 7.94
CA PRO A 73 -25.50 5.07 6.73
C PRO A 73 -25.08 3.96 5.73
N GLY A 74 -24.56 2.83 6.22
CA GLY A 74 -23.97 1.77 5.40
C GLY A 74 -22.45 1.89 5.21
N THR A 75 -21.82 2.90 5.82
CA THR A 75 -20.37 3.14 5.73
C THR A 75 -19.57 1.94 6.23
N SER A 76 -19.96 1.32 7.35
CA SER A 76 -19.24 0.16 7.88
C SER A 76 -19.26 -1.04 6.91
N GLY A 77 -20.40 -1.23 6.22
CA GLY A 77 -20.58 -2.28 5.21
C GLY A 77 -19.78 -2.01 3.95
N ALA A 78 -19.82 -0.78 3.45
CA ALA A 78 -19.05 -0.35 2.27
C ALA A 78 -17.54 -0.50 2.50
N VAL A 79 -17.03 -0.09 3.66
CA VAL A 79 -15.61 -0.26 4.02
C VAL A 79 -15.24 -1.74 4.16
N ALA A 80 -16.10 -2.56 4.78
CA ALA A 80 -15.88 -4.01 4.89
C ALA A 80 -15.84 -4.72 3.54
N GLU A 81 -16.60 -4.21 2.56
CA GLU A 81 -16.64 -4.74 1.21
C GLU A 81 -15.45 -4.25 0.38
N GLY A 82 -15.11 -2.96 0.45
CA GLY A 82 -13.92 -2.43 -0.21
C GLY A 82 -12.64 -3.14 0.20
N ASN A 83 -12.41 -3.31 1.51
CA ASN A 83 -11.23 -4.04 1.97
C ASN A 83 -11.23 -5.52 1.54
N ARG A 84 -12.41 -6.15 1.41
CA ARG A 84 -12.55 -7.53 0.89
C ARG A 84 -12.21 -7.60 -0.61
N THR A 85 -12.70 -6.66 -1.40
CA THR A 85 -12.49 -6.62 -2.85
C THR A 85 -11.01 -6.37 -3.17
N ILE A 86 -10.38 -5.43 -2.47
CA ILE A 86 -8.97 -5.09 -2.69
C ILE A 86 -8.05 -6.28 -2.40
N ILE A 87 -8.19 -6.95 -1.24
CA ILE A 87 -7.32 -8.10 -0.93
C ILE A 87 -7.58 -9.28 -1.88
N ALA A 88 -8.84 -9.51 -2.27
CA ALA A 88 -9.20 -10.58 -3.19
C ALA A 88 -8.60 -10.36 -4.58
N ASP A 89 -8.34 -9.10 -4.95
CA ASP A 89 -7.69 -8.74 -6.19
C ASP A 89 -6.15 -8.74 -6.07
N VAL A 90 -5.58 -7.99 -5.13
CA VAL A 90 -4.15 -7.75 -5.09
C VAL A 90 -3.36 -8.98 -4.59
N ALA A 91 -3.84 -9.65 -3.53
CA ALA A 91 -3.07 -10.71 -2.87
C ALA A 91 -2.75 -11.93 -3.77
N PRO A 92 -3.69 -12.46 -4.59
CA PRO A 92 -3.40 -13.58 -5.48
C PRO A 92 -2.19 -13.35 -6.40
N ARG A 93 -1.97 -12.11 -6.86
CA ARG A 93 -0.85 -11.78 -7.75
C ARG A 93 0.49 -11.77 -7.01
N PHE A 94 0.51 -11.31 -5.76
CA PHE A 94 1.68 -11.45 -4.88
C PHE A 94 1.98 -12.92 -4.55
N VAL A 95 0.96 -13.71 -4.21
CA VAL A 95 1.12 -15.15 -3.95
C VAL A 95 1.66 -15.86 -5.20
N ARG A 96 1.14 -15.53 -6.39
CA ARG A 96 1.63 -16.08 -7.67
C ARG A 96 3.11 -15.79 -7.89
N TRP A 97 3.57 -14.58 -7.59
CA TRP A 97 4.98 -14.22 -7.68
C TRP A 97 5.82 -14.99 -6.64
N LEU A 98 5.41 -15.03 -5.38
CA LEU A 98 6.09 -15.76 -4.30
C LEU A 98 6.19 -17.28 -4.58
N ASP A 99 5.16 -17.86 -5.19
CA ASP A 99 5.15 -19.25 -5.63
C ASP A 99 6.26 -19.52 -6.65
N GLU A 100 6.40 -18.67 -7.67
CA GLU A 100 7.45 -18.83 -8.69
C GLU A 100 8.85 -18.57 -8.14
N VAL A 101 9.00 -17.59 -7.25
CA VAL A 101 10.24 -17.37 -6.50
C VAL A 101 10.63 -18.63 -5.71
N SER A 102 9.67 -19.26 -5.02
CA SER A 102 9.90 -20.49 -4.28
C SER A 102 10.23 -21.67 -5.19
N ARG A 103 9.57 -21.81 -6.35
CA ARG A 103 9.83 -22.87 -7.34
C ARG A 103 11.21 -22.74 -7.97
N ALA A 104 11.65 -21.51 -8.25
CA ALA A 104 12.97 -21.23 -8.81
C ALA A 104 14.11 -21.31 -7.75
N GLY A 105 13.77 -21.37 -6.46
CA GLY A 105 14.74 -21.36 -5.36
C GLY A 105 15.33 -19.97 -5.06
N GLY A 106 14.74 -18.90 -5.59
CA GLY A 106 15.19 -17.53 -5.38
C GLY A 106 14.51 -16.52 -6.32
N PRO A 107 14.59 -15.20 -6.02
CA PRO A 107 13.91 -14.16 -6.80
C PRO A 107 14.68 -13.81 -8.08
N THR A 108 14.51 -14.65 -9.11
CA THR A 108 15.16 -14.47 -10.42
C THR A 108 14.25 -13.72 -11.38
N ARG A 109 14.85 -13.05 -12.38
CA ARG A 109 14.11 -12.42 -13.48
C ARG A 109 13.17 -13.40 -14.19
N THR A 110 13.61 -14.63 -14.41
CA THR A 110 12.79 -15.70 -14.99
C THR A 110 11.59 -16.07 -14.11
N ALA A 111 11.76 -16.14 -12.78
CA ALA A 111 10.65 -16.40 -11.87
C ALA A 111 9.59 -15.28 -11.95
N LEU A 112 10.03 -14.01 -12.03
CA LEU A 112 9.13 -12.90 -12.28
C LEU A 112 8.38 -13.07 -13.61
N GLU A 113 9.10 -13.31 -14.72
CA GLU A 113 8.51 -13.45 -16.06
C GLU A 113 7.45 -14.55 -16.11
N VAL A 114 7.71 -15.70 -15.47
CA VAL A 114 6.73 -16.81 -15.38
C VAL A 114 5.54 -16.45 -14.50
N ALA A 115 5.73 -15.64 -13.46
CA ALA A 115 4.64 -15.19 -12.60
C ALA A 115 3.72 -14.19 -13.32
N VAL A 116 4.29 -13.17 -13.98
CA VAL A 116 3.52 -12.11 -14.65
C VAL A 116 2.92 -12.54 -15.98
N ALA A 117 3.38 -13.66 -16.56
CA ALA A 117 2.75 -14.28 -17.72
C ALA A 117 1.50 -15.12 -17.35
N ASP A 118 1.19 -15.26 -16.06
CA ASP A 118 -0.04 -15.90 -15.61
C ASP A 118 -1.27 -15.04 -15.96
N PRO A 119 -2.38 -15.62 -16.45
CA PRO A 119 -3.61 -14.88 -16.78
C PRO A 119 -4.16 -14.02 -15.63
N LEU A 120 -3.78 -14.29 -14.38
CA LEU A 120 -4.06 -13.39 -13.25
C LEU A 120 -3.62 -11.95 -13.50
N PHE A 121 -2.65 -11.67 -14.37
CA PHE A 121 -2.14 -10.33 -14.64
C PHE A 121 -2.74 -9.66 -15.88
N ASP A 122 -3.58 -10.35 -16.67
CA ASP A 122 -4.09 -9.86 -17.96
C ASP A 122 -4.85 -8.53 -17.84
N ASP A 123 -5.54 -8.32 -16.72
CA ASP A 123 -6.35 -7.14 -16.40
C ASP A 123 -5.67 -6.19 -15.39
N ALA A 124 -4.44 -6.48 -14.98
CA ALA A 124 -3.71 -5.73 -13.95
C ALA A 124 -2.26 -5.44 -14.37
N PRO A 125 -2.02 -4.75 -15.50
CA PRO A 125 -0.68 -4.48 -16.00
C PRO A 125 0.16 -3.66 -15.01
N ASP A 126 -0.46 -2.76 -14.23
CA ASP A 126 0.22 -1.98 -13.20
C ASP A 126 0.77 -2.86 -12.06
N LEU A 127 0.06 -3.94 -11.70
CA LEU A 127 0.58 -4.91 -10.74
C LEU A 127 1.76 -5.68 -11.33
N GLY A 128 1.70 -6.14 -12.58
CA GLY A 128 2.86 -6.76 -13.23
C GLY A 128 4.08 -5.83 -13.24
N ALA A 129 3.86 -4.54 -13.53
CA ALA A 129 4.88 -3.51 -13.52
C ALA A 129 5.38 -3.15 -12.10
N ALA A 130 4.55 -3.30 -11.07
CA ALA A 130 4.96 -3.17 -9.67
C ALA A 130 5.90 -4.30 -9.24
N MET A 131 5.55 -5.56 -9.56
CA MET A 131 6.40 -6.72 -9.30
C MET A 131 7.74 -6.60 -10.03
N ALA A 132 7.75 -6.06 -11.25
CA ALA A 132 8.98 -5.76 -11.98
C ALA A 132 9.86 -4.69 -11.31
N ALA A 133 9.26 -3.69 -10.65
CA ALA A 133 9.98 -2.69 -9.88
C ALA A 133 10.63 -3.31 -8.63
N TYR A 134 9.88 -4.10 -7.84
CA TYR A 134 10.46 -4.85 -6.71
C TYR A 134 11.58 -5.80 -7.15
N GLN A 135 11.38 -6.55 -8.24
CA GLN A 135 12.41 -7.45 -8.77
C GLN A 135 13.68 -6.70 -9.19
N SER A 136 13.54 -5.51 -9.79
CA SER A 136 14.70 -4.68 -10.17
C SER A 136 15.44 -4.16 -8.94
N ALA A 137 14.73 -3.85 -7.85
CA ALA A 137 15.35 -3.49 -6.56
C ALA A 137 16.16 -4.65 -5.98
N LEU A 138 15.62 -5.88 -6.05
CA LEU A 138 16.31 -7.10 -5.62
C LEU A 138 17.60 -7.34 -6.39
N GLU A 139 17.55 -7.22 -7.71
CA GLU A 139 18.72 -7.41 -8.58
C GLU A 139 19.81 -6.37 -8.31
N LEU A 140 19.41 -5.10 -8.13
CA LEU A 140 20.35 -4.04 -7.79
C LEU A 140 21.00 -4.27 -6.41
N ARG A 141 20.23 -4.67 -5.41
CA ARG A 141 20.75 -5.06 -4.09
C ARG A 141 21.72 -6.24 -4.19
N ALA A 142 21.39 -7.26 -5.00
CA ALA A 142 22.25 -8.44 -5.16
C ALA A 142 23.59 -8.11 -5.84
N LEU A 143 23.59 -7.18 -6.80
CA LEU A 143 24.82 -6.69 -7.44
C LEU A 143 25.69 -5.90 -6.44
N ALA A 144 25.07 -5.06 -5.62
CA ALA A 144 25.79 -4.23 -4.65
C ALA A 144 26.23 -4.97 -3.37
N ALA A 145 25.59 -6.09 -3.01
CA ALA A 145 25.94 -6.88 -1.83
C ALA A 145 27.40 -7.42 -1.87
N ALA A 146 28.06 -7.40 -3.03
CA ALA A 146 29.48 -7.70 -3.15
C ALA A 146 30.40 -6.60 -2.59
N GLU A 147 29.94 -5.34 -2.52
CA GLU A 147 30.80 -4.16 -2.25
C GLU A 147 30.17 -3.12 -1.27
N GLU A 148 29.04 -3.43 -0.63
CA GLU A 148 28.11 -2.49 0.05
C GLU A 148 27.39 -1.54 -0.92
N LEU A 149 26.16 -1.14 -0.59
CA LEU A 149 25.42 -0.17 -1.40
C LEU A 149 26.02 1.22 -1.18
N ASP A 150 26.49 1.84 -2.25
CA ASP A 150 26.76 3.27 -2.23
C ASP A 150 25.44 4.08 -2.19
N GLU A 151 25.55 5.40 -1.96
CA GLU A 151 24.39 6.29 -1.85
C GLU A 151 23.52 6.32 -3.13
N GLU A 152 24.13 6.12 -4.30
CA GLU A 152 23.43 6.11 -5.59
C GLU A 152 22.58 4.85 -5.72
N ALA A 153 23.16 3.69 -5.42
CA ALA A 153 22.48 2.41 -5.44
C ALA A 153 21.42 2.32 -4.34
N ASP A 154 21.68 2.84 -3.14
CA ASP A 154 20.69 2.90 -2.05
C ASP A 154 19.46 3.74 -2.46
N ARG A 155 19.67 4.90 -3.08
CA ARG A 155 18.57 5.69 -3.67
C ARG A 155 17.83 4.91 -4.74
N ALA A 156 18.53 4.36 -5.73
CA ALA A 156 17.87 3.67 -6.83
C ALA A 156 17.03 2.48 -6.35
N VAL A 157 17.50 1.76 -5.32
CA VAL A 157 16.71 0.71 -4.66
C VAL A 157 15.47 1.28 -3.96
N ALA A 158 15.62 2.36 -3.17
CA ALA A 158 14.48 2.99 -2.49
C ALA A 158 13.43 3.51 -3.48
N GLU A 159 13.85 4.12 -4.58
CA GLU A 159 12.97 4.61 -5.65
C GLU A 159 12.23 3.48 -6.36
N LEU A 160 12.89 2.34 -6.60
CA LEU A 160 12.24 1.16 -7.19
C LEU A 160 11.21 0.54 -6.22
N MET A 161 11.50 0.50 -4.93
CA MET A 161 10.54 0.07 -3.91
C MET A 161 9.33 1.01 -3.85
N LEU A 162 9.56 2.33 -3.85
CA LEU A 162 8.48 3.32 -3.87
C LEU A 162 7.66 3.23 -5.16
N LEU A 163 8.30 3.06 -6.33
CA LEU A 163 7.61 2.87 -7.61
C LEU A 163 6.69 1.65 -7.57
N GLY A 164 7.20 0.52 -7.04
CA GLY A 164 6.39 -0.68 -6.81
C GLY A 164 5.17 -0.37 -5.95
N ASN A 165 5.37 0.31 -4.81
CA ASN A 165 4.27 0.68 -3.91
C ASN A 165 3.22 1.57 -4.59
N VAL A 166 3.65 2.62 -5.29
CA VAL A 166 2.75 3.58 -5.94
C VAL A 166 1.96 2.91 -7.06
N ARG A 167 2.56 1.98 -7.82
CA ARG A 167 1.84 1.21 -8.83
C ARG A 167 0.77 0.29 -8.26
N VAL A 168 1.07 -0.41 -7.16
CA VAL A 168 0.05 -1.22 -6.48
C VAL A 168 -1.08 -0.35 -5.98
N ALA A 169 -0.76 0.80 -5.37
CA ALA A 169 -1.79 1.76 -4.95
C ALA A 169 -2.60 2.31 -6.12
N ALA A 170 -1.98 2.69 -7.24
CA ALA A 170 -2.71 3.23 -8.39
C ALA A 170 -3.76 2.23 -8.92
N HIS A 171 -3.42 0.94 -8.97
CA HIS A 171 -4.33 -0.15 -9.32
C HIS A 171 -5.45 -0.33 -8.28
N GLU A 172 -5.08 -0.41 -7.00
CA GLU A 172 -6.01 -0.56 -5.89
C GLU A 172 -7.00 0.62 -5.79
N GLN A 173 -6.53 1.84 -6.02
CA GLN A 173 -7.38 3.03 -5.97
C GLN A 173 -8.34 3.13 -7.16
N TRP A 174 -8.05 2.50 -8.29
CA TRP A 174 -9.02 2.36 -9.39
C TRP A 174 -10.18 1.43 -9.00
N ILE A 175 -9.89 0.35 -8.26
CA ILE A 175 -10.92 -0.53 -7.69
C ILE A 175 -11.75 0.23 -6.64
N ALA A 176 -11.09 1.02 -5.79
CA ALA A 176 -11.75 1.82 -4.77
C ALA A 176 -12.74 2.85 -5.37
N ASP A 177 -12.38 3.52 -6.47
CA ASP A 177 -13.27 4.49 -7.14
C ASP A 177 -14.59 3.86 -7.57
N ALA A 178 -14.55 2.67 -8.18
CA ALA A 178 -15.76 1.97 -8.61
C ALA A 178 -16.72 1.70 -7.44
N LEU A 179 -16.18 1.43 -6.25
CA LEU A 179 -16.97 1.19 -5.04
C LEU A 179 -17.47 2.47 -4.38
N ILE A 180 -16.73 3.57 -4.49
CA ILE A 180 -17.13 4.91 -4.02
C ILE A 180 -18.35 5.38 -4.82
N ASP A 181 -18.33 5.22 -6.15
CA ASP A 181 -19.44 5.57 -7.05
C ASP A 181 -20.71 4.77 -6.74
N ASP A 182 -20.58 3.46 -6.50
CA ASP A 182 -21.71 2.58 -6.19
C ASP A 182 -22.32 2.82 -4.79
N ALA A 183 -21.49 3.22 -3.81
CA ALA A 183 -21.93 3.44 -2.44
C ALA A 183 -22.58 4.82 -2.21
N MET A 184 -22.36 5.79 -3.11
CA MET A 184 -22.80 7.18 -2.93
C MET A 184 -23.47 7.78 -4.18
N PRO A 185 -24.69 7.34 -4.57
CA PRO A 185 -25.40 7.89 -5.73
C PRO A 185 -25.88 9.36 -5.58
N LEU A 186 -25.63 9.99 -4.43
CA LEU A 186 -26.01 11.38 -4.14
C LEU A 186 -24.75 12.20 -3.80
N GLY A 187 -24.09 12.73 -4.82
CA GLY A 187 -22.86 13.51 -4.69
C GLY A 187 -23.00 14.83 -3.89
N GLY A 188 -21.85 15.37 -3.51
CA GLY A 188 -21.65 16.79 -3.15
C GLY A 188 -21.57 17.11 -1.64
N LEU A 189 -22.51 16.64 -0.82
CA LEU A 189 -22.55 16.96 0.62
C LEU A 189 -22.31 15.76 1.53
N PHE A 190 -22.75 14.56 1.13
CA PHE A 190 -22.57 13.31 1.89
C PHE A 190 -21.18 12.69 1.68
N GLY A 191 -20.61 12.82 0.49
CA GLY A 191 -19.20 12.51 0.20
C GLY A 191 -18.24 13.14 1.19
N ARG A 192 -18.36 14.46 1.39
CA ARG A 192 -17.59 15.24 2.38
C ARG A 192 -17.78 14.84 3.84
N ILE A 193 -18.86 14.13 4.18
CA ILE A 193 -19.10 13.64 5.55
C ILE A 193 -18.41 12.28 5.74
N VAL A 194 -18.37 11.42 4.72
CA VAL A 194 -17.65 10.13 4.76
C VAL A 194 -16.13 10.34 4.70
N THR A 195 -15.66 11.32 3.92
CA THR A 195 -14.24 11.67 3.83
C THR A 195 -13.63 12.09 5.18
N LYS A 196 -14.42 12.70 6.07
CA LYS A 196 -13.96 13.16 7.40
C LYS A 196 -13.67 12.04 8.41
N PHE A 197 -13.86 10.78 8.04
CA PHE A 197 -13.65 9.62 8.93
C PHE A 197 -12.55 8.67 8.44
N VAL A 198 -11.76 9.06 7.43
CA VAL A 198 -10.64 8.26 6.92
C VAL A 198 -9.35 8.73 7.59
N ASP A 199 -9.09 8.24 8.80
CA ASP A 199 -7.75 8.31 9.36
C ASP A 199 -6.96 7.08 8.88
N VAL A 200 -5.72 7.28 8.45
CA VAL A 200 -4.77 6.17 8.31
C VAL A 200 -4.00 6.05 9.61
N VAL A 201 -4.12 4.92 10.30
CA VAL A 201 -3.31 4.62 11.48
C VAL A 201 -1.87 4.39 11.05
N THR A 202 -0.95 5.08 11.71
CA THR A 202 0.50 4.93 11.53
C THR A 202 1.16 4.57 12.86
N PRO A 203 2.45 4.17 12.86
CA PRO A 203 3.22 3.99 14.09
C PRO A 203 3.28 5.23 15.00
N ASP A 204 3.10 6.43 14.44
CA ASP A 204 3.09 7.70 15.19
C ASP A 204 1.68 8.15 15.62
N GLY A 205 0.64 7.39 15.22
CA GLY A 205 -0.76 7.70 15.50
C GLY A 205 -1.59 7.87 14.22
N PRO A 206 -2.88 8.20 14.35
CA PRO A 206 -3.76 8.44 13.21
C PRO A 206 -3.35 9.70 12.43
N VAL A 207 -3.37 9.60 11.11
CA VAL A 207 -3.17 10.70 10.16
C VAL A 207 -4.48 10.99 9.43
N ASP A 208 -4.96 12.22 9.56
CA ASP A 208 -6.12 12.75 8.84
C ASP A 208 -5.75 12.97 7.37
N VAL A 209 -6.38 12.23 6.47
CA VAL A 209 -6.05 12.26 5.04
C VAL A 209 -6.43 13.57 4.33
N CYS A 210 -7.24 14.40 4.97
CA CYS A 210 -7.58 15.75 4.49
C CYS A 210 -6.57 16.81 4.91
N ARG A 211 -5.42 16.42 5.47
CA ARG A 211 -4.33 17.31 5.86
C ARG A 211 -3.03 16.90 5.18
N GLU A 212 -2.05 17.79 5.24
CA GLU A 212 -0.69 17.46 4.82
C GLU A 212 -0.17 16.22 5.57
N VAL A 213 0.55 15.36 4.83
CA VAL A 213 1.24 14.20 5.42
C VAL A 213 2.26 14.73 6.44
N PRO A 214 2.15 14.36 7.73
CA PRO A 214 3.07 14.85 8.74
C PRO A 214 4.45 14.25 8.54
N ALA A 215 5.48 14.98 8.97
CA ALA A 215 6.84 14.46 9.04
C ALA A 215 6.88 13.30 10.07
N PRO A 216 7.20 12.06 9.64
CA PRO A 216 7.30 10.91 10.53
C PRO A 216 8.36 11.10 11.62
N SER A 217 8.10 10.59 12.82
CA SER A 217 9.01 10.76 13.97
C SER A 217 10.38 10.11 13.75
N TYR A 218 10.44 9.02 12.98
CA TYR A 218 11.68 8.29 12.67
C TYR A 218 12.67 9.10 11.82
N LEU A 219 12.21 10.17 11.16
CA LEU A 219 13.03 11.04 10.32
C LEU A 219 13.64 12.23 11.08
N GLY A 220 13.38 12.37 12.39
CA GLY A 220 14.01 13.43 13.20
C GLY A 220 13.71 14.86 12.71
N GLY A 221 12.58 15.07 12.05
CA GLY A 221 12.15 16.36 11.50
C GLY A 221 12.33 16.52 9.99
N ALA A 222 13.00 15.59 9.30
CA ALA A 222 12.99 15.54 7.85
C ALA A 222 11.62 15.03 7.33
N ARG A 223 11.24 15.45 6.11
CA ARG A 223 9.97 15.03 5.48
C ARG A 223 10.07 13.67 4.79
N PHE A 224 11.21 13.40 4.15
CA PHE A 224 11.48 12.17 3.42
C PHE A 224 12.81 11.57 3.86
N PRO A 225 13.00 10.25 3.73
CA PRO A 225 14.32 9.64 3.86
C PRO A 225 15.31 10.27 2.88
N ALA A 226 16.59 10.39 3.26
CA ALA A 226 17.64 10.97 2.41
C ALA A 226 17.70 10.34 1.00
N ALA A 227 17.55 9.01 0.94
CA ALA A 227 17.50 8.25 -0.32
C ALA A 227 16.32 8.62 -1.22
N LEU A 228 15.25 9.24 -0.69
CA LEU A 228 14.04 9.62 -1.42
C LEU A 228 13.81 11.14 -1.42
N GLU A 229 14.77 11.95 -0.98
CA GLU A 229 14.63 13.41 -0.97
C GLU A 229 14.60 14.00 -2.39
N HIS A 230 15.36 13.38 -3.31
CA HIS A 230 15.46 13.77 -4.71
C HIS A 230 15.25 12.56 -5.61
N LEU A 231 14.14 12.57 -6.37
CA LEU A 231 13.74 11.47 -7.24
C LEU A 231 14.46 11.53 -8.59
N ARG A 232 14.95 10.38 -9.08
CA ARG A 232 15.64 10.26 -10.38
C ARG A 232 15.12 9.14 -11.27
N GLN A 233 14.49 8.11 -10.71
CA GLN A 233 13.86 7.03 -11.48
C GLN A 233 12.76 7.65 -12.36
N VAL A 234 12.88 7.44 -13.68
CA VAL A 234 12.09 8.14 -14.71
C VAL A 234 10.59 7.95 -14.52
N GLU A 235 10.13 6.71 -14.39
CA GLU A 235 8.70 6.37 -14.23
C GLU A 235 8.15 6.90 -12.91
N LEU A 236 8.95 6.90 -11.84
CA LEU A 236 8.56 7.48 -10.56
C LEU A 236 8.43 9.00 -10.64
N CYS A 237 9.33 9.68 -11.36
CA CYS A 237 9.23 11.12 -11.62
C CYS A 237 8.00 11.48 -12.45
N GLU A 238 7.63 10.65 -13.43
CA GLU A 238 6.40 10.80 -14.20
C GLU A 238 5.15 10.67 -13.32
N LEU A 239 5.14 9.69 -12.40
CA LEU A 239 4.06 9.55 -11.41
C LEU A 239 4.02 10.71 -10.42
N ALA A 240 5.17 11.18 -9.96
CA ALA A 240 5.25 12.37 -9.10
C ALA A 240 4.61 13.58 -9.80
N ALA A 241 4.99 13.84 -11.06
CA ALA A 241 4.39 14.92 -11.84
C ALA A 241 2.88 14.74 -12.08
N ARG A 242 2.42 13.49 -12.33
CA ARG A 242 1.00 13.19 -12.50
C ARG A 242 0.17 13.50 -11.25
N PHE A 243 0.72 13.24 -10.07
CA PHE A 243 0.04 13.41 -8.79
C PHE A 243 0.39 14.73 -8.07
N ASP A 244 0.89 15.71 -8.82
CA ASP A 244 1.28 17.05 -8.34
C ASP A 244 2.30 17.06 -7.18
N HIS A 245 3.26 16.13 -7.23
CA HIS A 245 4.37 16.05 -6.28
C HIS A 245 5.67 16.55 -6.88
N ALA A 246 6.42 17.33 -6.10
CA ALA A 246 7.76 17.72 -6.54
C ALA A 246 8.73 16.54 -6.46
N VAL A 247 9.54 16.43 -7.51
CA VAL A 247 10.63 15.46 -7.58
C VAL A 247 11.77 15.79 -6.60
N ALA A 248 11.85 17.03 -6.10
CA ALA A 248 12.89 17.48 -5.18
C ALA A 248 12.31 18.22 -3.98
N GLY A 249 12.57 17.72 -2.76
CA GLY A 249 12.56 18.43 -1.46
C GLY A 249 11.29 19.16 -0.97
N GLU A 250 10.49 19.75 -1.85
CA GLU A 250 9.30 20.53 -1.53
C GLU A 250 8.05 19.72 -1.85
N VAL A 251 7.09 19.68 -0.93
CA VAL A 251 5.76 19.14 -1.21
C VAL A 251 4.90 20.30 -1.68
N VAL A 252 4.34 20.20 -2.89
CA VAL A 252 3.15 20.99 -3.24
C VAL A 252 1.99 20.28 -2.52
N GLY A 253 1.21 21.02 -1.73
CA GLY A 253 0.30 20.51 -0.70
C GLY A 253 -0.26 19.10 -0.93
N SER A 254 0.11 18.15 -0.07
CA SER A 254 -0.33 16.74 -0.19
C SER A 254 -1.72 16.49 0.39
N GLU A 255 -2.44 17.55 0.76
CA GLU A 255 -3.76 17.46 1.36
C GLU A 255 -4.79 17.10 0.28
N ALA A 256 -5.58 16.04 0.52
CA ALA A 256 -6.70 15.72 -0.34
C ALA A 256 -7.91 16.53 0.11
N THR A 257 -8.26 17.57 -0.66
CA THR A 257 -9.43 18.41 -0.37
C THR A 257 -10.73 17.63 -0.59
N THR A 258 -10.71 16.68 -1.53
CA THR A 258 -11.79 15.74 -1.83
C THR A 258 -11.22 14.35 -2.12
N TRP A 259 -11.39 13.40 -1.20
CA TRP A 259 -10.91 12.03 -1.36
C TRP A 259 -11.59 11.24 -2.50
N GLU A 260 -12.69 11.76 -3.06
CA GLU A 260 -13.32 11.21 -4.27
C GLU A 260 -12.52 11.54 -5.54
N CYS A 261 -11.65 12.55 -5.51
CA CYS A 261 -10.77 12.85 -6.64
C CYS A 261 -9.58 11.89 -6.62
N TYR A 262 -9.50 11.04 -7.65
CA TYR A 262 -8.42 10.07 -7.82
C TYR A 262 -7.04 10.73 -7.76
N GLU A 263 -6.86 11.86 -8.44
CA GLU A 263 -5.59 12.58 -8.50
C GLU A 263 -5.16 13.13 -7.13
N GLU A 264 -6.06 13.79 -6.40
CA GLU A 264 -5.77 14.29 -5.05
C GLU A 264 -5.47 13.15 -4.07
N ARG A 265 -6.25 12.06 -4.14
CA ARG A 265 -6.07 10.88 -3.29
C ARG A 265 -4.73 10.19 -3.55
N MET A 266 -4.39 9.96 -4.82
CA MET A 266 -3.09 9.42 -5.18
C MET A 266 -1.95 10.38 -4.84
N GLY A 267 -2.17 11.68 -4.89
CA GLY A 267 -1.24 12.69 -4.36
C GLY A 267 -0.95 12.44 -2.88
N PHE A 268 -1.97 12.34 -2.03
CA PHE A 268 -1.76 12.03 -0.61
C PHE A 268 -0.99 10.71 -0.43
N ILE A 269 -1.43 9.64 -1.12
CA ILE A 269 -0.81 8.30 -1.02
C ILE A 269 0.65 8.31 -1.44
N PHE A 270 1.00 9.03 -2.52
CA PHE A 270 2.38 9.19 -2.97
C PHE A 270 3.26 9.83 -1.90
N ALA A 271 2.82 10.97 -1.33
CA ALA A 271 3.54 11.63 -0.25
C ALA A 271 3.66 10.75 0.99
N PHE A 272 2.59 10.04 1.34
CA PHE A 272 2.55 9.13 2.48
C PHE A 272 3.55 7.98 2.32
N PHE A 273 3.52 7.26 1.19
CA PHE A 273 4.47 6.18 0.93
C PHE A 273 5.91 6.68 0.90
N ARG A 274 6.17 7.86 0.32
CA ARG A 274 7.52 8.45 0.29
C ARG A 274 8.02 8.83 1.69
N ALA A 275 7.16 9.44 2.52
CA ALA A 275 7.49 9.85 3.87
C ALA A 275 7.77 8.66 4.79
N TYR A 276 6.94 7.61 4.72
CA TYR A 276 7.04 6.44 5.59
C TYR A 276 7.81 5.27 4.96
N ALA A 277 8.46 5.48 3.81
CA ALA A 277 9.13 4.44 3.02
C ALA A 277 10.17 3.63 3.80
N ARG A 278 10.80 4.20 4.85
CA ARG A 278 11.83 3.51 5.65
C ARG A 278 11.44 3.35 7.12
N ASP A 279 10.17 3.47 7.44
CA ASP A 279 9.68 3.23 8.80
C ASP A 279 9.42 1.74 9.02
N ALA A 280 10.44 1.01 9.48
CA ALA A 280 10.38 -0.44 9.67
C ALA A 280 9.26 -0.89 10.64
N ARG A 281 8.69 0.02 11.45
CA ARG A 281 7.54 -0.27 12.33
C ARG A 281 6.29 -0.67 11.54
N PHE A 282 6.18 -0.35 10.25
CA PHE A 282 5.08 -0.84 9.42
C PHE A 282 5.08 -2.36 9.23
N PHE A 283 6.20 -3.05 9.46
CA PHE A 283 6.26 -4.51 9.49
C PHE A 283 5.78 -5.13 10.80
N ASP A 284 5.60 -4.33 11.85
CA ASP A 284 5.00 -4.79 13.09
C ASP A 284 3.50 -4.98 12.93
N ALA A 285 2.88 -5.71 13.87
CA ALA A 285 1.43 -5.80 13.90
C ALA A 285 0.83 -4.42 14.21
N PRO A 286 -0.17 -3.94 13.44
CA PRO A 286 -0.87 -2.71 13.79
C PRO A 286 -1.57 -2.88 15.16
N PRO A 287 -1.90 -1.77 15.84
CA PRO A 287 -2.55 -1.81 17.14
C PRO A 287 -3.78 -2.71 17.14
N ALA A 288 -3.91 -3.56 18.15
CA ALA A 288 -5.11 -4.37 18.36
C ALA A 288 -6.32 -3.44 18.60
N PRO A 289 -7.55 -3.90 18.28
CA PRO A 289 -8.76 -3.15 18.62
C PRO A 289 -8.78 -2.78 20.11
N ALA A 290 -9.23 -1.58 20.44
CA ALA A 290 -9.58 -1.27 21.81
C ALA A 290 -10.81 -2.11 22.21
N ASN A 291 -10.74 -2.80 23.35
CA ASN A 291 -11.86 -3.55 23.92
C ASN A 291 -12.98 -2.61 24.39
#